data_AF-A0A941J6H5-F1
#
_entry.id   AF-A0A941J6H5-F1
#
_cell.length_a   1.000
_cell.length_b   1.000
_cell.length_c   1.000
_cell.angle_alpha   90.00
_cell.angle_beta   90.00
_cell.angle_gamma   90.00
#
_symmetry.space_group_name_H-M   'P 1'
#
loop_
_entity.id
_entity.type
_entity.pdbx_description
1 polymer ?
#
loop_
_entity_poly.entity_id
_entity_poly.type
_entity_poly.pdbx_seq_one_letter_code
_entity_poly.pdbx_strand_id
1 'polypeptide(L)'
;MMSLVKNEWMKIFSKVSTYIFIAFLLLAALGAAVIDYKLSPDETNKDWKQELNADIQEQEKALEAKEISEEEKAAIMEEITYNKQLLADNINPDLNTNWTYMAEWTTSLTSFVTLFVVIVCSSLVSSEFSDGTIKQLLIRPYKRWKILLSKYITSFVICSVITCEPAYIQLSNRNHILWQWFVFRQNHGSCIFRIQSGGSRRIFRGHDRLLDTRIPSHHDHRFHVKHII
;
A
#
# COMPACT_ATOMS: atom_id res chain seq x y z
N MET A 1 19.36 -34.74 -2.64
CA MET A 1 19.07 -33.63 -3.59
C MET A 1 18.92 -32.33 -2.82
N MET A 2 18.12 -32.29 -1.75
CA MET A 2 18.01 -31.14 -0.85
C MET A 2 19.36 -30.59 -0.34
N SER A 3 20.31 -31.48 0.00
CA SER A 3 21.66 -31.10 0.42
C SER A 3 22.47 -30.36 -0.65
N LEU A 4 22.25 -30.66 -1.94
CA LEU A 4 22.92 -29.98 -3.05
C LEU A 4 22.34 -28.58 -3.25
N VAL A 5 21.01 -28.47 -3.21
CA VAL A 5 20.30 -27.18 -3.27
C VAL A 5 20.72 -26.27 -2.12
N LYS A 6 20.82 -26.79 -0.89
CA LYS A 6 21.32 -26.03 0.27
C LYS A 6 22.74 -25.53 0.06
N ASN A 7 23.62 -26.35 -0.52
CA ASN A 7 25.00 -25.94 -0.80
C ASN A 7 25.06 -24.80 -1.83
N GLU A 8 24.27 -24.88 -2.90
CA GLU A 8 24.18 -23.80 -3.89
C GLU A 8 23.61 -22.52 -3.26
N TRP A 9 22.57 -22.64 -2.43
CA TRP A 9 21.99 -21.51 -1.71
C TRP A 9 23.02 -20.81 -0.83
N MET A 10 23.78 -21.55 -0.01
CA MET A 10 24.83 -20.96 0.83
C MET A 10 25.92 -20.27 -0.01
N LYS A 11 26.27 -20.83 -1.18
CA LYS A 11 27.28 -20.26 -2.08
C LYS A 11 26.88 -18.88 -2.61
N ILE A 12 25.59 -18.60 -2.72
CA ILE A 12 25.08 -17.32 -3.23
C ILE A 12 25.22 -16.21 -2.20
N PHE A 13 24.89 -16.51 -0.93
CA PHE A 13 25.04 -15.56 0.18
C PHE A 13 26.48 -15.40 0.64
N SER A 14 27.42 -16.26 0.23
CA SER A 14 28.84 -16.08 0.51
C SER A 14 29.57 -15.22 -0.53
N LYS A 15 28.94 -14.87 -1.66
CA LYS A 15 29.58 -14.05 -2.70
C LYS A 15 29.62 -12.59 -2.28
N VAL A 16 30.78 -11.95 -2.45
CA VAL A 16 30.98 -10.52 -2.17
C VAL A 16 30.01 -9.64 -2.97
N SER A 17 29.69 -10.03 -4.22
CA SER A 17 28.72 -9.32 -5.08
C SER A 17 27.34 -9.18 -4.43
N THR A 18 26.91 -10.18 -3.65
CA THR A 18 25.61 -10.17 -2.97
C THR A 18 25.59 -9.12 -1.85
N TYR A 19 26.69 -8.99 -1.09
CA TYR A 19 26.81 -7.95 -0.06
C TYR A 19 26.96 -6.55 -0.64
N ILE A 20 27.71 -6.39 -1.73
CA ILE A 20 27.82 -5.10 -2.44
C ILE A 20 26.43 -4.63 -2.89
N PHE A 21 25.62 -5.54 -3.44
CA PHE A 21 24.27 -5.20 -3.88
C PHE A 21 23.35 -4.84 -2.71
N ILE A 22 23.38 -5.59 -1.61
CA ILE A 22 22.60 -5.26 -0.41
C ILE A 22 23.01 -3.88 0.14
N ALA A 23 24.31 -3.59 0.24
CA ALA A 23 24.80 -2.29 0.67
C ALA A 23 24.36 -1.16 -0.26
N PHE A 24 24.39 -1.40 -1.59
CA PHE A 24 23.91 -0.46 -2.59
C PHE A 24 22.41 -0.19 -2.45
N LEU A 25 21.58 -1.22 -2.24
CA LEU A 25 20.14 -1.05 -2.02
C LEU A 25 19.84 -0.27 -0.74
N LEU A 26 20.55 -0.54 0.36
CA LEU A 26 20.40 0.20 1.61
C LEU A 26 20.79 1.67 1.42
N LEU A 27 21.89 1.94 0.71
CA LEU A 27 22.33 3.31 0.43
C LEU A 27 21.34 4.03 -0.48
N ALA A 28 20.81 3.36 -1.51
CA ALA A 28 19.79 3.92 -2.39
C ALA A 28 18.50 4.26 -1.62
N ALA A 29 18.06 3.38 -0.72
CA ALA A 29 16.89 3.62 0.13
C ALA A 29 17.10 4.79 1.10
N LEU A 30 18.28 4.91 1.71
CA LEU A 30 18.61 6.05 2.57
C LEU A 30 18.72 7.35 1.77
N GLY A 31 19.36 7.31 0.60
CA GLY A 31 19.47 8.46 -0.31
C GLY A 31 18.10 8.97 -0.74
N ALA A 32 17.21 8.05 -1.14
CA ALA A 32 15.82 8.33 -1.45
C ALA A 32 15.09 9.04 -0.30
N ALA A 33 15.17 8.49 0.92
CA ALA A 33 14.54 9.08 2.10
C ALA A 33 15.08 10.49 2.43
N VAL A 34 16.38 10.72 2.26
CA VAL A 34 16.99 12.05 2.49
C VAL A 34 16.58 13.05 1.41
N ILE A 35 16.49 12.62 0.15
CA ILE A 35 16.01 13.45 -0.95
C ILE A 35 14.56 13.86 -0.68
N ASP A 36 13.70 12.90 -0.36
CA ASP A 36 12.29 13.13 -0.04
C ASP A 36 12.14 14.10 1.16
N TYR A 37 12.85 13.84 2.26
CA TYR A 37 12.86 14.74 3.43
C TYR A 37 13.28 16.19 3.09
N LYS A 38 14.11 16.39 2.05
CA LYS A 38 14.56 17.74 1.64
C LYS A 38 13.71 18.37 0.54
N LEU A 39 13.07 17.58 -0.31
CA LEU A 39 12.29 18.06 -1.46
C LEU A 39 10.80 18.17 -1.16
N SER A 40 10.32 17.52 -0.11
CA SER A 40 8.92 17.55 0.33
C SER A 40 8.79 18.45 1.58
N PRO A 41 8.80 19.80 1.43
CA PRO A 41 8.51 20.69 2.55
C PRO A 41 7.06 20.45 3.02
N ASP A 42 6.89 20.32 4.33
CA ASP A 42 5.65 20.03 5.06
C ASP A 42 4.37 20.57 4.36
N GLU A 43 3.70 19.70 3.59
CA GLU A 43 2.51 20.02 2.78
C GLU A 43 1.22 20.12 3.59
N THR A 44 1.30 20.10 4.92
CA THR A 44 0.12 20.12 5.80
C THR A 44 -0.70 21.42 5.72
N ASN A 45 -0.26 22.43 4.98
CA ASN A 45 -0.93 23.74 4.88
C ASN A 45 -0.91 24.36 3.47
N LYS A 46 -0.78 23.56 2.40
CA LYS A 46 -1.07 24.03 1.04
C LYS A 46 -2.56 23.82 0.77
N ASP A 47 -3.24 24.87 0.30
CA ASP A 47 -4.61 24.77 -0.19
C ASP A 47 -4.60 23.95 -1.50
N TRP A 48 -4.58 22.61 -1.39
CA TRP A 48 -4.62 21.67 -2.53
C TRP A 48 -5.74 21.99 -3.54
N LYS A 49 -6.82 22.61 -3.07
CA LYS A 49 -7.91 23.11 -3.92
C LYS A 49 -7.47 24.21 -4.86
N GLN A 50 -6.58 25.10 -4.43
CA GLN A 50 -6.07 26.18 -5.29
C GLN A 50 -5.16 25.62 -6.38
N GLU A 51 -4.32 24.64 -6.04
CA GLU A 51 -3.45 23.93 -6.98
C GLU A 51 -4.30 23.17 -8.02
N LEU A 52 -5.26 22.37 -7.56
CA LEU A 52 -6.16 21.62 -8.44
C LEU A 52 -7.04 22.52 -9.33
N ASN A 53 -7.47 23.69 -8.84
CA ASN A 53 -8.18 24.67 -9.67
C ASN A 53 -7.26 25.34 -10.70
N ALA A 54 -5.99 25.59 -10.35
CA ALA A 54 -5.00 26.12 -11.29
C ALA A 54 -4.72 25.10 -12.41
N ASP A 55 -4.61 23.82 -12.07
CA ASP A 55 -4.41 22.73 -13.03
C ASP A 55 -5.59 22.59 -13.98
N ILE A 56 -6.83 22.60 -13.46
CA ILE A 56 -8.05 22.59 -14.29
C ILE A 56 -8.06 23.79 -15.24
N GLN A 57 -7.66 24.98 -14.78
CA GLN A 57 -7.63 26.17 -15.62
C GLN A 57 -6.55 26.08 -16.71
N GLU A 58 -5.41 25.46 -16.43
CA GLU A 58 -4.36 25.20 -17.41
C GLU A 58 -4.80 24.18 -18.46
N GLN A 59 -5.43 23.09 -18.03
CA GLN A 59 -5.98 22.05 -18.90
C GLN A 59 -7.11 22.58 -19.80
N GLU A 60 -7.98 23.45 -19.28
CA GLU A 60 -9.02 24.11 -20.07
C GLU A 60 -8.40 25.04 -21.14
N LYS A 61 -7.33 25.76 -20.82
CA LYS A 61 -6.60 26.57 -21.81
C LYS A 61 -5.92 25.71 -22.87
N ALA A 62 -5.40 24.54 -22.48
CA ALA A 62 -4.85 23.59 -23.43
C ALA A 62 -5.94 23.10 -24.40
N LEU A 63 -7.13 22.77 -23.90
CA LEU A 63 -8.27 22.34 -24.73
C LEU A 63 -8.70 23.40 -25.78
N GLU A 64 -8.57 24.68 -25.44
CA GLU A 64 -8.87 25.80 -26.34
C GLU A 64 -7.78 26.02 -27.42
N ALA A 65 -6.59 25.46 -27.24
CA ALA A 65 -5.53 25.52 -28.24
C ALA A 65 -5.94 24.72 -29.49
N LYS A 66 -5.90 25.39 -30.64
CA LYS A 66 -6.57 24.96 -31.88
C LYS A 66 -5.91 23.76 -32.60
N GLU A 67 -4.83 23.21 -32.07
CA GLU A 67 -3.97 22.20 -32.71
C GLU A 67 -3.77 20.92 -31.88
N ILE A 68 -4.84 20.41 -31.28
CA ILE A 68 -4.79 19.15 -30.50
C ILE A 68 -5.57 18.05 -31.22
N SER A 69 -5.01 16.84 -31.26
CA SER A 69 -5.66 15.64 -31.84
C SER A 69 -6.96 15.31 -31.09
N GLU A 70 -7.96 14.75 -31.76
CA GLU A 70 -9.23 14.38 -31.09
C GLU A 70 -9.04 13.36 -29.96
N GLU A 71 -8.02 12.49 -30.05
CA GLU A 71 -7.64 11.57 -28.97
C GLU A 71 -7.06 12.29 -27.76
N GLU A 72 -6.22 13.30 -27.98
CA GLU A 72 -5.62 14.11 -26.92
C GLU A 72 -6.67 14.99 -26.23
N LYS A 73 -7.62 15.53 -26.99
CA LYS A 73 -8.77 16.26 -26.42
C LYS A 73 -9.63 15.38 -25.52
N ALA A 74 -9.86 14.13 -25.93
CA ALA A 74 -10.63 13.17 -25.13
C ALA A 74 -9.92 12.84 -23.82
N ALA A 75 -8.60 12.59 -23.85
CA ALA A 75 -7.80 12.33 -22.67
C ALA A 75 -7.79 13.52 -21.68
N ILE A 76 -7.59 14.75 -22.20
CA ILE A 76 -7.61 15.97 -21.38
C ILE A 76 -9.01 16.20 -20.76
N MET A 77 -10.08 15.93 -21.51
CA MET A 77 -11.45 16.07 -21.01
C MET A 77 -11.78 15.06 -19.90
N GLU A 78 -11.28 13.83 -20.02
CA GLU A 78 -11.42 12.80 -18.98
C GLU A 78 -10.70 13.24 -17.70
N GLU A 79 -9.48 13.76 -17.83
CA GLU A 79 -8.68 14.24 -16.70
C GLU A 79 -9.33 15.44 -15.99
N ILE A 80 -9.80 16.44 -16.74
CA ILE A 80 -10.56 17.58 -16.17
C ILE A 80 -11.82 17.09 -15.43
N THR A 81 -12.52 16.11 -16.01
CA THR A 81 -13.74 15.55 -15.41
C THR A 81 -13.42 14.85 -14.08
N TYR A 82 -12.34 14.08 -14.03
CA TYR A 82 -11.86 13.43 -12.82
C TYR A 82 -11.46 14.45 -11.74
N ASN A 83 -10.68 15.47 -12.10
CA ASN A 83 -10.25 16.53 -11.17
C ASN A 83 -11.43 17.34 -10.62
N LYS A 84 -12.44 17.63 -11.45
CA LYS A 84 -13.70 18.25 -11.01
C LYS A 84 -14.50 17.38 -10.04
N GLN A 85 -14.49 16.05 -10.25
CA GLN A 85 -15.13 15.11 -9.32
C GLN A 85 -14.42 15.11 -7.96
N LEU A 86 -13.08 15.12 -7.93
CA LEU A 86 -12.31 15.20 -6.68
C LEU A 86 -12.64 16.48 -5.87
N LEU A 87 -12.76 17.63 -6.56
CA LEU A 87 -13.18 18.88 -5.93
C LEU A 87 -14.61 18.82 -5.39
N ALA A 88 -15.54 18.21 -6.13
CA ALA A 88 -16.92 18.06 -5.72
C ALA A 88 -17.06 17.16 -4.48
N ASP A 89 -16.32 16.06 -4.45
CA ASP A 89 -16.31 15.10 -3.35
C ASP A 89 -15.40 15.53 -2.18
N ASN A 90 -14.67 16.65 -2.34
CA ASN A 90 -13.73 17.20 -1.36
C ASN A 90 -12.66 16.19 -0.93
N ILE A 91 -12.16 15.41 -1.89
CA ILE A 91 -11.10 14.41 -1.69
C ILE A 91 -9.77 15.07 -2.07
N ASN A 92 -8.83 15.12 -1.12
CA ASN A 92 -7.50 15.66 -1.37
C ASN A 92 -6.63 14.61 -2.10
N PRO A 93 -6.16 14.88 -3.33
CA PRO A 93 -5.27 13.98 -4.07
C PRO A 93 -3.86 13.90 -3.46
N ASP A 94 -3.40 14.95 -2.78
CA ASP A 94 -2.04 15.08 -2.24
C ASP A 94 -1.88 14.39 -0.87
N LEU A 95 -2.95 13.79 -0.33
CA LEU A 95 -2.87 12.92 0.84
C LEU A 95 -2.23 11.58 0.45
N ASN A 96 -0.96 11.65 0.12
CA ASN A 96 -0.14 10.48 -0.06
C ASN A 96 0.15 9.91 1.33
N THR A 97 -0.60 8.89 1.70
CA THR A 97 -0.30 8.11 2.91
C THR A 97 1.11 7.52 2.78
N ASN A 98 1.80 7.31 3.91
CA ASN A 98 3.10 6.62 3.90
C ASN A 98 3.07 5.30 3.08
N TRP A 99 1.91 4.65 2.99
CA TRP A 99 1.70 3.45 2.19
C TRP A 99 1.72 3.67 0.67
N THR A 100 1.13 4.76 0.14
CA THR A 100 1.12 5.03 -1.31
C THR A 100 2.54 5.38 -1.77
N TYR A 101 3.24 6.23 -1.02
CA TYR A 101 4.66 6.48 -1.24
C TYR A 101 5.48 5.18 -1.20
N MET A 102 5.35 4.37 -0.14
CA MET A 102 6.09 3.11 -0.07
C MET A 102 5.78 2.17 -1.25
N ALA A 103 4.55 2.14 -1.76
CA ALA A 103 4.18 1.30 -2.91
C ALA A 103 4.84 1.77 -4.22
N GLU A 104 4.89 3.07 -4.47
CA GLU A 104 5.54 3.66 -5.65
C GLU A 104 7.05 3.43 -5.63
N TRP A 105 7.69 3.69 -4.48
CA TRP A 105 9.11 3.42 -4.27
C TRP A 105 9.44 1.94 -4.45
N THR A 106 8.61 1.04 -3.91
CA THR A 106 8.79 -0.42 -4.04
C THR A 106 8.68 -0.88 -5.49
N THR A 107 7.74 -0.32 -6.26
CA THR A 107 7.55 -0.66 -7.69
C THR A 107 8.79 -0.30 -8.50
N SER A 108 9.33 0.90 -8.29
CA SER A 108 10.53 1.37 -8.97
C SER A 108 11.76 0.52 -8.63
N LEU A 109 11.97 0.22 -7.34
CA LEU A 109 13.10 -0.61 -6.88
C LEU A 109 13.01 -2.06 -7.38
N THR A 110 11.80 -2.62 -7.51
CA THR A 110 11.61 -4.00 -7.98
C THR A 110 12.19 -4.22 -9.37
N SER A 111 12.06 -3.25 -10.28
CA SER A 111 12.64 -3.32 -11.63
C SER A 111 14.16 -3.42 -11.62
N PHE A 112 14.82 -2.67 -10.73
CA PHE A 112 16.28 -2.76 -10.57
C PHE A 112 16.72 -4.08 -9.94
N VAL A 113 15.98 -4.55 -8.94
CA VAL A 113 16.26 -5.81 -8.25
C VAL A 113 16.14 -7.00 -9.20
N THR A 114 15.09 -7.04 -10.02
CA THR A 114 14.90 -8.14 -10.99
C THR A 114 16.04 -8.23 -12.01
N LEU A 115 16.55 -7.10 -12.50
CA LEU A 115 17.74 -7.08 -13.37
C LEU A 115 18.96 -7.68 -12.67
N PHE A 116 19.19 -7.34 -11.41
CA PHE A 116 20.29 -7.91 -10.63
C PHE A 116 20.15 -9.43 -10.43
N VAL A 117 18.93 -9.90 -10.16
CA VAL A 117 18.66 -11.35 -10.01
C VAL A 117 19.02 -12.11 -11.29
N VAL A 118 18.66 -11.58 -12.46
CA VAL A 118 19.02 -12.21 -13.75
C VAL A 118 20.54 -12.33 -13.91
N ILE A 119 21.31 -11.30 -13.52
CA ILE A 119 22.78 -11.33 -13.55
C ILE A 119 23.32 -12.40 -12.60
N VAL A 120 22.80 -12.48 -11.36
CA VAL A 120 23.23 -13.47 -10.38
C VAL A 120 22.91 -14.89 -10.86
N CYS A 121 21.71 -15.14 -11.37
CA CYS A 121 21.30 -16.42 -11.94
C CYS A 121 22.18 -16.84 -13.12
N SER A 122 22.52 -15.91 -14.01
CA SER A 122 23.44 -16.15 -15.12
C SER A 122 24.85 -16.51 -14.62
N SER A 123 25.36 -15.78 -13.63
CA SER A 123 26.68 -16.03 -13.04
C SER A 123 26.79 -17.42 -12.37
N LEU A 124 25.71 -17.91 -11.77
CA LEU A 124 25.63 -19.24 -11.16
C LEU A 124 25.83 -20.35 -12.18
N VAL A 125 25.17 -20.22 -13.33
CA VAL A 125 25.26 -21.21 -14.41
C VAL A 125 26.62 -21.12 -15.11
N SER A 126 27.06 -19.89 -15.44
CA SER A 126 28.34 -19.66 -16.13
C SER A 126 29.55 -20.11 -15.30
N SER A 127 29.54 -19.88 -13.98
CA SER A 127 30.65 -20.24 -13.08
C SER A 127 31.00 -21.73 -13.08
N GLU A 128 30.05 -22.62 -13.40
CA GLU A 128 30.32 -24.07 -13.48
C GLU A 128 31.03 -24.48 -14.76
N PHE A 129 30.81 -23.74 -15.84
CA PHE A 129 31.52 -23.96 -17.09
C PHE A 129 32.95 -23.39 -17.01
N SER A 130 33.13 -22.26 -16.32
CA SER A 130 34.46 -21.63 -16.15
C SER A 130 35.34 -22.37 -15.15
N ASP A 131 34.80 -22.79 -14.00
CA ASP A 131 35.59 -23.40 -12.91
C ASP A 131 36.01 -24.85 -13.22
N GLY A 132 35.54 -25.42 -14.33
CA GLY A 132 35.92 -26.76 -14.76
C GLY A 132 35.48 -27.87 -13.80
N THR A 133 34.59 -27.58 -12.84
CA THR A 133 34.00 -28.53 -11.89
C THR A 133 33.32 -29.70 -12.60
N ILE A 134 32.85 -29.54 -13.84
CA ILE A 134 32.38 -30.62 -14.71
C ILE A 134 33.45 -31.72 -14.88
N LYS A 135 34.74 -31.35 -14.97
CA LYS A 135 35.86 -32.29 -15.09
C LYS A 135 36.20 -32.92 -13.73
N GLN A 136 36.12 -32.15 -12.65
CA GLN A 136 36.40 -32.64 -11.28
C GLN A 136 35.27 -33.55 -10.73
N LEU A 137 34.06 -33.39 -11.25
CA LEU A 137 32.87 -34.19 -10.92
C LEU A 137 32.91 -35.61 -11.48
N LEU A 138 33.78 -35.91 -12.45
CA LEU A 138 33.97 -37.25 -13.00
C LEU A 138 34.48 -38.26 -11.97
N ILE A 139 35.02 -37.80 -10.85
CA ILE A 139 35.60 -38.64 -9.79
C ILE A 139 34.56 -38.91 -8.67
N ARG A 140 33.47 -38.11 -8.56
CA ARG A 140 32.46 -38.27 -7.50
C ARG A 140 31.25 -39.12 -7.97
N PRO A 141 30.63 -39.94 -7.10
CA PRO A 141 29.56 -40.88 -7.44
C PRO A 141 28.18 -40.19 -7.59
N TYR A 142 28.12 -38.97 -8.13
CA TYR A 142 26.87 -38.23 -8.36
C TYR A 142 26.58 -38.11 -9.86
N LYS A 143 25.37 -38.48 -10.28
CA LYS A 143 24.92 -38.38 -11.68
C LYS A 143 24.89 -36.92 -12.13
N ARG A 144 25.51 -36.58 -13.28
CA ARG A 144 25.70 -35.20 -13.80
C ARG A 144 24.43 -34.35 -13.83
N TRP A 145 23.32 -34.92 -14.29
CA TRP A 145 22.02 -34.25 -14.35
C TRP A 145 21.51 -33.78 -13.00
N LYS A 146 21.82 -34.49 -11.90
CA LYS A 146 21.37 -34.11 -10.55
C LYS A 146 21.98 -32.79 -10.07
N ILE A 147 23.18 -32.46 -10.54
CA ILE A 147 23.90 -31.24 -10.15
C ILE A 147 23.38 -30.04 -10.95
N LEU A 148 23.26 -30.21 -12.27
CA LEU A 148 22.65 -29.22 -13.15
C LEU A 148 21.21 -28.90 -12.73
N LEU A 149 20.43 -29.95 -12.42
CA LEU A 149 19.06 -29.80 -11.92
C LEU A 149 19.03 -29.05 -10.58
N SER A 150 19.95 -29.34 -9.65
CA SER A 150 19.97 -28.65 -8.36
C SER A 150 20.23 -27.15 -8.48
N LYS A 151 21.09 -26.73 -9.42
CA LYS A 151 21.35 -25.32 -9.70
C LYS A 151 20.17 -24.65 -10.38
N TYR A 152 19.56 -25.33 -11.36
CA TYR A 152 18.35 -24.82 -12.02
C TYR A 152 17.20 -24.58 -11.03
N ILE A 153 16.95 -25.55 -10.14
CA ILE A 153 15.96 -25.42 -9.07
C ILE A 153 16.33 -24.27 -8.13
N THR A 154 17.60 -24.14 -7.73
CA THR A 154 18.03 -23.04 -6.85
C THR A 154 17.80 -21.67 -7.50
N SER A 155 18.17 -21.50 -8.77
CA SER A 155 17.94 -20.27 -9.53
C SER A 155 16.44 -19.95 -9.67
N PHE A 156 15.62 -20.97 -9.93
CA PHE A 156 14.18 -20.79 -10.03
C PHE A 156 13.56 -20.37 -8.69
N VAL A 157 13.96 -21.01 -7.58
CA VAL A 157 13.47 -20.65 -6.25
C VAL A 157 13.85 -19.21 -5.90
N ILE A 158 15.07 -18.77 -6.20
CA ILE A 158 15.51 -17.39 -5.93
C ILE A 158 14.72 -16.38 -6.75
N CYS A 159 14.54 -16.62 -8.05
CA CYS A 159 13.67 -15.79 -8.87
C CYS A 159 12.27 -15.71 -8.27
N SER A 160 11.68 -16.85 -7.92
CA SER A 160 10.32 -16.90 -7.39
C SER A 160 10.18 -16.19 -6.04
N VAL A 161 11.14 -16.30 -5.14
CA VAL A 161 11.09 -15.65 -3.83
C VAL A 161 11.17 -14.13 -4.00
N ILE A 162 12.09 -13.65 -4.85
CA ILE A 162 12.33 -12.22 -5.02
C ILE A 162 11.22 -11.53 -5.82
N THR A 163 10.62 -12.20 -6.82
CA THR A 163 9.49 -11.61 -7.57
C THR A 163 8.15 -11.75 -6.85
N CYS A 164 7.98 -12.75 -5.98
CA CYS A 164 6.74 -12.97 -5.25
C CYS A 164 6.52 -11.94 -4.15
N GLU A 165 7.57 -11.51 -3.43
CA GLU A 165 7.46 -10.50 -2.37
C GLU A 165 6.79 -9.20 -2.83
N PRO A 166 7.27 -8.49 -3.88
CA PRO A 166 6.64 -7.25 -4.34
C PRO A 166 5.25 -7.49 -4.95
N ALA A 167 5.04 -8.62 -5.63
CA ALA A 167 3.72 -8.98 -6.16
C ALA A 167 2.69 -9.21 -5.04
N TYR A 168 3.10 -9.82 -3.93
CA TYR A 168 2.25 -10.03 -2.77
C TYR A 168 1.90 -8.70 -2.08
N ILE A 169 2.85 -7.77 -1.95
CA ILE A 169 2.62 -6.44 -1.40
C ILE A 169 1.60 -5.67 -2.28
N GLN A 170 1.76 -5.72 -3.61
CA GLN A 170 0.81 -5.10 -4.55
C GLN A 170 -0.58 -5.73 -4.47
N LEU A 171 -0.65 -7.06 -4.38
CA LEU A 171 -1.89 -7.82 -4.27
C LEU A 171 -2.56 -7.57 -2.92
N SER A 172 -1.80 -7.44 -1.83
CA SER A 172 -2.30 -7.11 -0.49
C SER A 172 -2.95 -5.73 -0.47
N ASN A 173 -2.30 -4.72 -1.06
CA ASN A 173 -2.88 -3.37 -1.16
C ASN A 173 -4.20 -3.38 -1.95
N ARG A 174 -4.23 -4.08 -3.10
CA ARG A 174 -5.44 -4.27 -3.92
C ARG A 174 -6.53 -5.07 -3.20
N ASN A 175 -6.14 -6.08 -2.42
CA ASN A 175 -7.04 -6.95 -1.68
C ASN A 175 -7.64 -6.25 -0.46
N HIS A 176 -6.98 -5.27 0.18
CA HIS A 176 -7.58 -4.50 1.27
C HIS A 176 -8.80 -3.69 0.79
N ILE A 177 -8.72 -3.13 -0.43
CA ILE A 177 -9.84 -2.46 -1.10
C ILE A 177 -10.95 -3.46 -1.44
N LEU A 178 -10.60 -4.65 -1.96
CA LEU A 178 -11.57 -5.73 -2.23
C LEU A 178 -12.18 -6.34 -0.96
N TRP A 179 -11.44 -6.41 0.15
CA TRP A 179 -11.92 -6.90 1.45
C TRP A 179 -12.86 -5.87 2.07
N GLN A 180 -12.57 -4.57 1.98
CA GLN A 180 -13.52 -3.52 2.35
C GLN A 180 -14.78 -3.61 1.49
N TRP A 181 -14.67 -3.79 0.17
CA TRP A 181 -15.82 -3.98 -0.72
C TRP A 181 -16.60 -5.27 -0.43
N PHE A 182 -15.92 -6.37 -0.11
CA PHE A 182 -16.53 -7.67 0.23
C PHE A 182 -17.19 -7.65 1.62
N VAL A 183 -16.58 -7.02 2.61
CA VAL A 183 -17.18 -6.78 3.93
C VAL A 183 -18.36 -5.81 3.83
N PHE A 184 -18.23 -4.74 3.05
CA PHE A 184 -19.33 -3.82 2.75
C PHE A 184 -20.48 -4.56 2.03
N ARG A 185 -20.17 -5.44 1.09
CA ARG A 185 -21.16 -6.26 0.37
C ARG A 185 -21.78 -7.37 1.23
N GLN A 186 -21.09 -7.91 2.22
CA GLN A 186 -21.67 -8.86 3.18
C GLN A 186 -22.53 -8.18 4.24
N ASN A 187 -22.21 -6.94 4.63
CA ASN A 187 -22.95 -6.23 5.69
C ASN A 187 -24.28 -5.62 5.19
N HIS A 188 -24.50 -5.54 3.87
CA HIS A 188 -25.78 -5.08 3.27
C HIS A 188 -26.79 -6.19 2.98
N GLY A 189 -26.61 -7.39 3.54
CA GLY A 189 -27.56 -8.50 3.43
C GLY A 189 -28.72 -8.51 4.44
N SER A 190 -28.80 -7.58 5.41
CA SER A 190 -29.87 -7.59 6.44
C SER A 190 -30.16 -6.23 7.09
N CYS A 191 -30.05 -5.14 6.34
CA CYS A 191 -30.57 -3.85 6.81
C CYS A 191 -31.90 -3.56 6.13
N ILE A 192 -32.98 -3.94 6.81
CA ILE A 192 -34.32 -3.39 6.54
C ILE A 192 -34.19 -1.88 6.63
N PHE A 193 -34.31 -1.27 5.46
CA PHE A 193 -34.40 0.16 5.23
C PHE A 193 -35.56 0.72 6.07
N ARG A 194 -35.26 1.31 7.22
CA ARG A 194 -36.20 2.17 7.94
C ARG A 194 -35.75 3.61 7.79
N ILE A 195 -36.22 4.24 6.71
CA ILE A 195 -36.33 5.70 6.65
C ILE A 195 -37.18 6.11 7.85
N GLN A 196 -36.59 6.80 8.82
CA GLN A 196 -37.36 7.50 9.84
C GLN A 196 -37.37 8.99 9.49
N SER A 197 -38.28 9.32 8.59
CA SER A 197 -38.82 10.66 8.43
C SER A 197 -39.67 11.02 9.65
N GLY A 198 -39.54 12.26 10.13
CA GLY A 198 -40.58 12.94 10.90
C GLY A 198 -40.55 12.79 12.43
N GLY A 199 -40.17 13.90 13.10
CA GLY A 199 -41.02 14.60 14.06
C GLY A 199 -41.63 13.88 15.27
N SER A 200 -41.36 14.45 16.45
CA SER A 200 -42.06 14.28 17.74
C SER A 200 -41.81 12.99 18.53
N ARG A 201 -40.87 13.06 19.47
CA ARG A 201 -40.80 12.15 20.62
C ARG A 201 -41.93 12.49 21.60
N ARG A 202 -43.00 11.70 21.62
CA ARG A 202 -43.93 11.60 22.75
C ARG A 202 -43.62 10.31 23.52
N ILE A 203 -42.97 10.45 24.67
CA ILE A 203 -42.70 9.36 25.60
C ILE A 203 -43.97 9.18 26.45
N PHE A 204 -44.80 8.19 26.13
CA PHE A 204 -45.87 7.73 27.02
C PHE A 204 -45.26 6.79 28.07
N ARG A 205 -45.17 7.25 29.34
CA ARG A 205 -44.98 6.40 30.52
C ARG A 205 -46.33 5.79 30.90
N GLY A 206 -46.43 4.45 30.87
CA GLY A 206 -47.58 3.69 31.33
C GLY A 206 -47.18 2.72 32.44
N HIS A 207 -47.28 3.20 33.69
CA HIS A 207 -47.83 2.47 34.83
C HIS A 207 -47.22 1.09 35.20
N ASP A 208 -46.18 1.09 36.03
CA ASP A 208 -45.90 -0.02 36.95
C ASP A 208 -45.89 0.48 38.40
N ARG A 209 -46.52 -0.32 39.25
CA ARG A 209 -46.98 -0.03 40.60
C ARG A 209 -46.01 -0.65 41.61
N LEU A 210 -45.80 0.06 42.73
CA LEU A 210 -45.34 -0.43 44.05
C LEU A 210 -43.86 -0.82 44.20
N LEU A 211 -43.07 0.05 44.84
CA LEU A 211 -42.70 -0.05 46.26
C LEU A 211 -41.77 1.12 46.62
N ASP A 212 -42.34 2.08 47.33
CA ASP A 212 -41.62 3.15 48.00
C ASP A 212 -41.27 2.69 49.42
N THR A 213 -40.00 2.73 49.80
CA THR A 213 -39.56 3.02 51.17
C THR A 213 -38.11 3.48 51.13
N ARG A 214 -37.90 4.77 50.85
CA ARG A 214 -36.67 5.48 51.20
C ARG A 214 -36.69 5.86 52.68
N ILE A 215 -35.67 5.44 53.43
CA ILE A 215 -35.33 5.91 54.78
C ILE A 215 -34.70 7.33 54.65
N PRO A 216 -35.02 8.31 55.52
CA PRO A 216 -34.73 9.73 55.28
C PRO A 216 -33.37 10.17 55.85
N SER A 217 -32.65 11.03 55.13
CA SER A 217 -31.52 11.79 55.67
C SER A 217 -31.87 13.27 55.76
N HIS A 218 -31.87 13.76 57.00
CA HIS A 218 -32.23 15.09 57.48
C HIS A 218 -31.32 16.22 56.96
N HIS A 219 -31.92 17.42 56.99
CA HIS A 219 -31.34 18.77 57.11
C HIS A 219 -30.70 19.46 55.89
N ASP A 220 -31.49 20.37 55.30
CA ASP A 220 -30.98 21.62 54.73
C ASP A 220 -31.76 22.80 55.34
N HIS A 221 -31.04 23.80 55.85
CA HIS A 221 -31.58 25.06 56.37
C HIS A 221 -31.13 26.17 55.43
N ARG A 222 -32.03 26.68 54.59
CA ARG A 222 -31.94 28.04 54.04
C ARG A 222 -33.30 28.71 54.01
N PHE A 223 -33.48 29.64 54.93
CA PHE A 223 -34.43 30.74 54.81
C PHE A 223 -33.87 31.76 53.80
N HIS A 224 -34.67 32.17 52.83
CA HIS A 224 -34.67 33.57 52.40
C HIS A 224 -36.07 33.98 51.92
N VAL A 225 -36.49 35.10 52.48
CA VAL A 225 -37.84 35.67 52.52
C VAL A 225 -38.08 36.59 51.32
N LYS A 226 -39.31 36.50 50.79
CA LYS A 226 -40.15 37.48 50.05
C LYS A 226 -39.60 38.90 49.85
N HIS A 227 -39.90 39.48 48.68
CA HIS A 227 -40.96 40.49 48.43
C HIS A 227 -40.93 40.83 46.91
N ILE A 228 -42.03 40.69 46.14
CA ILE A 228 -43.13 41.67 45.92
C ILE A 228 -42.51 43.03 45.54
N ILE A 229 -42.57 43.51 44.29
CA ILE A 229 -43.71 43.81 43.40
C ILE A 229 -43.30 43.55 41.95
#